data_AF-A0A534VGF7-F1
#
_entry.id   AF-A0A534VGF7-F1
#
_cell.length_a   1.000
_cell.length_b   1.000
_cell.length_c   1.000
_cell.angle_alpha   90.00
_cell.angle_beta   90.00
_cell.angle_gamma   90.00
#
_symmetry.space_group_name_H-M   'P 1'
#
loop_
_entity.id
_entity.type
_entity.pdbx_description
1 polymer ?
#
loop_
_entity_poly.entity_id
_entity_poly.type
_entity_poly.pdbx_seq_one_letter_code
_entity_poly.pdbx_strand_id
1 'polypeptide(L)'
;YFINCIRSWAPNWEKKGWKKPGGGIKNLEIIQHCCAIYRSLEKELKLTHVAAHIDTEGNELADRMAMLGAQRKEKKLRPYQETIDIPALLKMRAG
;
A
#
# COMPACT_ATOMS: atom_id res chain seq x y z
N TYR A 1 0.27 2.12 9.03
CA TYR A 1 -0.62 0.94 9.20
C TYR A 1 -0.05 -0.30 8.53
N PHE A 2 0.05 -0.34 7.20
CA PHE A 2 0.36 -1.56 6.45
C PHE A 2 1.72 -2.20 6.80
N ILE A 3 2.78 -1.41 7.00
CA ILE A 3 4.09 -1.95 7.42
C ILE A 3 4.00 -2.72 8.73
N ASN A 4 3.21 -2.25 9.71
CA ASN A 4 2.98 -2.96 10.96
C ASN A 4 2.16 -4.24 10.74
N CYS A 5 1.17 -4.21 9.83
CA CYS A 5 0.45 -5.43 9.44
C CYS A 5 1.43 -6.51 8.98
N ILE A 6 2.33 -6.19 8.05
CA ILE A 6 3.23 -7.18 7.46
C ILE A 6 4.33 -7.61 8.44
N ARG A 7 4.98 -6.66 9.13
CA ARG A 7 6.16 -6.95 9.97
C ARG A 7 5.84 -7.45 11.36
N SER A 8 4.78 -6.93 11.99
CA SER A 8 4.56 -7.10 13.42
C SER A 8 3.31 -7.92 13.73
N TRP A 9 2.22 -7.71 12.99
CA TRP A 9 0.92 -8.27 13.35
C TRP A 9 0.59 -9.56 12.62
N ALA A 10 0.78 -9.62 11.30
CA ALA A 10 0.46 -10.80 10.49
C ALA A 10 1.18 -12.07 10.96
N PRO A 11 2.47 -12.07 11.32
CA PRO A 11 3.12 -13.27 11.86
C PRO A 11 2.45 -13.78 13.15
N ASN A 12 1.99 -12.88 14.02
CA ASN A 12 1.31 -13.23 15.26
C ASN A 12 -0.13 -13.69 15.04
N TRP A 13 -0.84 -13.07 14.09
CA TRP A 13 -2.19 -13.47 13.71
C TRP A 13 -2.19 -14.83 13.04
N GLU A 14 -1.27 -15.08 12.12
CA GLU A 14 -1.14 -16.37 11.44
C GLU A 14 -0.88 -17.52 12.43
N LYS A 15 0.05 -17.33 13.38
CA LYS A 15 0.30 -18.31 14.47
C LYS A 15 -0.96 -18.62 15.29
N LYS A 16 -1.92 -17.70 15.33
CA LYS A 16 -3.20 -17.82 16.06
C LYS A 16 -4.36 -18.18 15.13
N GLY A 17 -4.09 -18.66 13.92
CA GLY A 17 -5.12 -19.03 12.94
C GLY A 17 -5.94 -17.84 12.45
N TRP A 18 -5.30 -16.68 12.29
CA TRP A 18 -5.87 -15.40 11.87
C TRP A 18 -6.98 -14.87 12.78
N LYS A 19 -6.78 -15.00 14.09
CA LYS A 19 -7.70 -14.52 15.13
C LYS A 19 -7.00 -13.53 16.06
N LYS A 20 -7.76 -12.58 16.62
CA LYS A 20 -7.31 -11.69 17.70
C LYS A 20 -8.37 -11.60 18.82
N PRO A 21 -7.96 -11.32 20.06
CA PRO A 21 -8.91 -11.02 21.14
C PRO A 21 -9.79 -9.82 20.77
N GLY A 22 -11.07 -9.88 21.11
CA GLY A 22 -12.00 -8.76 20.88
C GLY A 22 -12.56 -8.62 19.46
N GLY A 23 -12.43 -9.64 18.60
CA GLY A 23 -13.17 -9.75 17.34
C GLY A 23 -12.30 -9.98 16.10
N GLY A 24 -12.92 -9.82 14.93
CA GLY A 24 -12.28 -10.07 13.63
C GLY A 24 -11.16 -9.10 13.28
N ILE A 25 -10.22 -9.56 12.45
CA ILE A 25 -9.16 -8.72 11.87
C ILE A 25 -9.77 -7.96 10.68
N LYS A 26 -9.75 -6.62 10.71
CA LYS A 26 -10.21 -5.80 9.59
C LYS A 26 -9.29 -6.01 8.39
N ASN A 27 -9.87 -6.09 7.18
CA ASN A 27 -9.15 -6.29 5.92
C ASN A 27 -8.34 -7.60 5.85
N LEU A 28 -8.79 -8.67 6.54
CA LEU A 28 -8.03 -9.91 6.69
C LEU A 28 -7.59 -10.51 5.36
N GLU A 29 -8.50 -10.62 4.39
CA GLU A 29 -8.20 -11.18 3.07
C GLU A 29 -7.09 -10.41 2.35
N ILE A 30 -7.18 -9.07 2.33
CA ILE A 30 -6.16 -8.20 1.73
C ILE A 30 -4.81 -8.39 2.44
N ILE A 31 -4.81 -8.45 3.77
CA ILE A 31 -3.59 -8.64 4.56
C ILE A 31 -2.96 -10.00 4.27
N GLN A 32 -3.75 -11.07 4.18
CA GLN A 32 -3.28 -12.41 3.87
C GLN A 32 -2.63 -12.47 2.48
N HIS A 33 -3.31 -11.95 1.45
CA HIS A 33 -2.76 -11.88 0.09
C HIS A 33 -1.46 -11.07 0.04
N CYS A 34 -1.44 -9.88 0.62
CA CYS A 34 -0.25 -9.04 0.67
C CYS A 34 0.91 -9.71 1.44
N CYS A 35 0.62 -10.41 2.54
CA CYS A 35 1.64 -11.09 3.33
C CYS A 35 2.25 -12.27 2.55
N ALA A 36 1.43 -13.04 1.83
CA ALA A 36 1.91 -14.12 0.97
C ALA A 36 2.84 -13.58 -0.15
N ILE A 37 2.43 -12.51 -0.83
CA ILE A 37 3.26 -11.87 -1.86
C ILE A 37 4.56 -11.34 -1.26
N TYR A 38 4.49 -10.61 -0.14
CA TYR A 38 5.69 -10.08 0.51
C TYR A 38 6.68 -11.17 0.87
N ARG A 39 6.24 -12.29 1.47
CA ARG A 39 7.12 -13.42 1.84
C ARG A 39 7.80 -14.04 0.64
N SER A 40 7.12 -14.10 -0.51
CA SER A 40 7.73 -14.61 -1.74
C SER A 40 8.86 -13.72 -2.26
N LEU A 41 8.87 -12.44 -1.88
CA LEU A 41 9.81 -11.42 -2.36
C LEU A 41 10.78 -10.93 -1.27
N GLU A 42 10.65 -11.38 -0.01
CA GLU A 42 11.29 -10.71 1.14
C GLU A 42 12.81 -10.75 1.12
N LYS A 43 13.41 -11.70 0.38
CA LYS A 43 14.87 -11.78 0.17
C LYS A 43 15.37 -10.76 -0.85
N GLU A 44 14.51 -10.30 -1.74
CA GLU A 44 14.82 -9.39 -2.85
C GLU A 44 14.29 -7.97 -2.60
N LEU A 45 13.44 -7.79 -1.59
CA LEU A 45 12.74 -6.53 -1.33
C LEU A 45 13.00 -6.00 0.08
N LYS A 46 13.46 -4.74 0.16
CA LYS A 46 13.57 -4.01 1.42
C LYS A 46 12.33 -3.13 1.64
N LEU A 47 11.50 -3.50 2.61
CA LEU A 47 10.39 -2.64 3.02
C LEU A 47 10.90 -1.45 3.86
N THR A 48 10.61 -0.22 3.46
CA THR A 48 11.05 0.98 4.18
C THR A 48 9.85 1.86 4.51
N HIS A 49 9.77 2.32 5.76
CA HIS A 49 8.80 3.33 6.14
C HIS A 49 9.43 4.70 5.86
N VAL A 50 8.76 5.50 5.04
CA VAL A 50 9.13 6.90 4.79
C VAL A 50 8.13 7.79 5.52
N ALA A 51 8.59 8.94 6.02
CA ALA A 51 7.67 9.91 6.59
C ALA A 51 6.79 10.49 5.47
N ALA A 52 5.55 10.85 5.81
CA ALA A 52 4.68 11.53 4.88
C ALA A 52 5.17 12.98 4.68
N HIS A 53 5.01 13.51 3.47
CA HIS A 53 5.22 14.93 3.14
C HIS A 53 6.64 15.47 3.45
N ILE A 54 7.67 14.65 3.22
CA ILE A 54 9.09 15.06 3.33
C ILE A 54 9.83 14.98 1.98
N ASP A 55 9.16 15.35 0.88
CA ASP A 55 9.76 15.44 -0.46
C ASP A 55 10.36 14.12 -0.99
N THR A 56 9.85 12.97 -0.51
CA THR A 56 10.19 11.67 -1.09
C THR A 56 9.40 11.48 -2.38
N GLU A 57 9.99 11.88 -3.52
CA GLU A 57 9.33 11.94 -4.83
C GLU A 57 8.43 10.73 -5.14
N GLY A 58 8.93 9.50 -4.98
CA GLY A 58 8.15 8.29 -5.25
C GLY A 58 6.92 8.13 -4.34
N ASN A 59 7.00 8.56 -3.08
CA ASN A 59 5.86 8.56 -2.16
C ASN A 59 4.85 9.67 -2.52
N GLU A 60 5.34 10.83 -2.95
CA GLU A 60 4.48 11.92 -3.41
C GLU A 60 3.74 11.56 -4.69
N LEU A 61 4.43 10.99 -5.67
CA LEU A 61 3.81 10.47 -6.89
C LEU A 61 2.74 9.42 -6.55
N ALA A 62 3.00 8.51 -5.61
CA ALA A 62 2.01 7.53 -5.16
C ALA A 62 0.77 8.20 -4.54
N ASP A 63 0.96 9.25 -3.74
CA ASP A 63 -0.14 10.06 -3.17
C ASP A 63 -0.96 10.75 -4.26
N ARG A 64 -0.31 11.41 -5.23
CA ARG A 64 -0.99 12.04 -6.38
C ARG A 64 -1.82 11.02 -7.18
N MET A 65 -1.25 9.85 -7.44
CA MET A 65 -1.93 8.79 -8.17
C MET A 65 -3.08 8.17 -7.37
N ALA A 66 -2.96 8.06 -6.05
CA ALA A 66 -4.05 7.61 -5.18
C ALA A 66 -5.23 8.61 -5.21
N MET A 67 -4.94 9.91 -5.14
CA MET A 67 -5.95 10.96 -5.25
C MET A 67 -6.64 10.96 -6.62
N LEU A 68 -5.88 10.76 -7.69
CA LEU A 68 -6.43 10.62 -9.03
C LEU A 68 -7.35 9.40 -9.16
N GLY A 69 -6.94 8.26 -8.58
CA GLY A 69 -7.76 7.05 -8.53
C GLY A 69 -9.09 7.27 -7.81
N ALA A 70 -9.05 7.96 -6.66
CA ALA A 70 -10.24 8.31 -5.89
C ALA A 70 -11.21 9.23 -6.66
N GLN A 71 -10.67 10.14 -7.48
CA GLN A 71 -11.46 11.03 -8.33
C GLN A 71 -12.07 10.30 -9.53
N ARG A 72 -11.28 9.49 -10.25
CA ARG A 72 -11.72 8.78 -11.46
C ARG A 72 -12.67 7.63 -11.16
N LYS A 73 -12.51 6.97 -10.00
CA LYS A 73 -13.31 5.82 -9.57
C LYS A 73 -13.36 4.70 -10.61
N GLU A 74 -12.30 4.53 -11.38
CA GLU A 74 -12.16 3.41 -12.31
C GLU A 74 -12.15 2.11 -11.53
N LYS A 75 -13.03 1.17 -11.91
CA LYS A 75 -13.21 -0.11 -11.22
C LYS A 75 -12.35 -1.21 -11.84
N LYS A 76 -12.03 -1.09 -13.14
CA LYS A 76 -11.20 -2.05 -13.86
C LYS A 76 -9.73 -1.76 -13.60
N LEU A 77 -8.98 -2.80 -13.27
CA LEU A 77 -7.52 -2.69 -13.27
C LEU A 77 -7.05 -2.47 -14.70
N ARG A 78 -6.55 -1.27 -14.98
CA ARG A 78 -6.04 -0.90 -16.31
C ARG A 78 -4.80 -0.02 -16.18
N PRO A 79 -3.86 -0.08 -17.15
CA PRO A 79 -2.72 0.82 -17.16
C PRO A 79 -3.15 2.28 -17.21
N TYR A 80 -2.32 3.16 -16.64
CA TYR A 80 -2.46 4.59 -16.83
C TYR A 80 -2.36 4.93 -18.32
N GLN A 81 -3.30 5.74 -18.84
CA GLN A 81 -3.48 5.95 -20.29
C GLN A 81 -2.91 7.28 -20.78
N GLU A 82 -2.57 8.19 -19.87
CA GLU A 82 -2.00 9.49 -20.23
C GLU A 82 -0.48 9.44 -20.20
N THR A 83 0.14 10.40 -20.89
CA THR A 83 1.58 10.61 -20.85
C THR A 83 2.04 10.84 -19.42
N ILE A 84 3.09 10.13 -19.00
CA ILE A 84 3.72 10.32 -17.69
C ILE A 84 4.67 11.51 -17.80
N ASP A 85 4.27 12.64 -17.21
CA ASP A 85 5.09 13.82 -16.99
C ASP A 85 5.23 14.03 -15.48
N ILE A 86 6.41 13.69 -14.94
CA ILE A 86 6.67 13.70 -13.49
C ILE A 86 6.44 15.12 -12.90
N PRO A 87 7.03 16.20 -13.45
CA PRO A 87 6.74 17.56 -12.99
C PRO A 87 5.25 17.93 -12.99
N ALA A 88 4.48 17.52 -14.01
CA ALA A 88 3.06 17.78 -14.06
C ALA A 88 2.28 16.98 -13.01
N LEU A 89 2.64 15.70 -12.81
CA LEU A 89 2.03 14.83 -11.80
C LEU A 89 2.26 15.34 -10.39
N LEU A 90 3.48 15.79 -10.05
CA LEU A 90 3.81 16.32 -8.73
C LEU A 90 3.00 17.59 -8.38
N LYS A 91 2.58 18.36 -9.39
CA LYS A 91 1.70 19.55 -9.24
C LYS A 91 0.23 19.21 -9.04
N MET A 92 -0.17 17.95 -9.19
CA MET A 92 -1.55 17.52 -8.90
C MET A 92 -1.87 17.68 -7.41
N ARG A 93 -3.16 17.62 -7.08
CA ARG A 93 -3.63 17.73 -5.70
C ARG A 93 -3.08 16.60 -4.83
N ALA A 94 -2.46 16.98 -3.71
CA ALA A 94 -2.08 16.08 -2.62
C ALA A 94 -3.29 15.56 -1.83
N GLY A 95 -3.12 14.41 -1.20
CA GLY A 95 -4.06 13.85 -0.21
C GLY A 95 -4.17 14.65 1.07
#